data_AF-A0A3B0SUE6-F1
#
_entry.id   AF-A0A3B0SUE6-F1
#
_cell.length_a   1.000
_cell.length_b   1.000
_cell.length_c   1.000
_cell.angle_alpha   90.00
_cell.angle_beta   90.00
_cell.angle_gamma   90.00
#
_symmetry.space_group_name_H-M   'P 1'
#
loop_
_entity.id
_entity.type
_entity.pdbx_description
1 polymer ?
#
loop_
_entity_poly.entity_id
_entity_poly.type
_entity_poly.pdbx_seq_one_letter_code
_entity_poly.pdbx_strand_id
1 'polypeptide(L)'
;MVRKFLYFVAAMIILVIAGAFVFRIYGEELMEIAFVPDTEFTEQAVLEDNIYADVKMWLARPELGKGNPALWLPKGLEEAPSPLTKEQRAAVFFIHPTSFLKKNQWNAPLDDKESQARARIFLRGQASTFSQVGDIWAPRYRQATLGAFLTDKPEGQQALDAAYQDVLIAFDFFVQNIPEQQPIILAGHSQGSLHLTNILKDRVAGTPLANRIVAAYIVGWPVSVQSDVPALGLNVCEAPEQANCILSWESFAEPADYDRIIKVYDMTIGFNGEPRKDTKLLCTNPINGDIGSEAAAGLNLGTLVPNDELSEATLVEGAVPARCDDRGFLLIGDPPDLGPYALPGNNYHVYDYSLFWSNVRADVMRRMQAFLAR
;
A
#
# COMPACT_ATOMS: atom_id res chain seq x y z
N MET A 1 21.04 -16.17 -46.61
CA MET A 1 19.94 -16.13 -45.63
C MET A 1 20.35 -15.48 -44.31
N VAL A 2 21.54 -15.77 -43.78
CA VAL A 2 22.08 -15.20 -42.53
C VAL A 2 22.06 -13.65 -42.50
N ARG A 3 22.46 -12.97 -43.57
CA ARG A 3 22.48 -11.48 -43.61
C ARG A 3 21.08 -10.83 -43.50
N LYS A 4 20.06 -11.43 -44.13
CA LYS A 4 18.67 -10.94 -44.02
C LYS A 4 18.10 -11.19 -42.61
N PHE A 5 18.45 -12.33 -42.01
CA PHE A 5 18.11 -12.63 -40.62
C PHE A 5 18.76 -11.65 -39.64
N LEU A 6 20.05 -11.33 -39.82
CA LEU A 6 20.74 -10.33 -38.99
C LEU A 6 20.14 -8.93 -39.12
N TYR A 7 19.73 -8.49 -40.32
CA TYR A 7 19.02 -7.20 -40.47
C TYR A 7 17.65 -7.21 -39.79
N PHE A 8 16.94 -8.32 -39.84
CA PHE A 8 15.67 -8.46 -39.11
C PHE A 8 15.89 -8.38 -37.60
N VAL A 9 16.87 -9.11 -37.05
CA VAL A 9 17.22 -9.06 -35.62
C VAL A 9 17.65 -7.65 -35.20
N ALA A 10 18.52 -7.00 -35.98
CA ALA A 10 18.94 -5.63 -35.71
C ALA A 10 17.76 -4.64 -35.74
N ALA A 11 16.83 -4.79 -36.69
CA ALA A 11 15.62 -3.97 -36.75
C ALA A 11 14.71 -4.20 -35.52
N MET A 12 14.55 -5.45 -35.06
CA MET A 12 13.80 -5.75 -33.83
C MET A 12 14.46 -5.14 -32.61
N ILE A 13 15.80 -5.23 -32.48
CA ILE A 13 16.54 -4.59 -31.39
C ILE A 13 16.34 -3.07 -31.41
N ILE A 14 16.44 -2.44 -32.58
CA ILE A 14 16.20 -0.99 -32.71
C ILE A 14 14.77 -0.62 -32.31
N LEU A 15 13.77 -1.42 -32.69
CA LEU A 15 12.38 -1.19 -32.28
C LEU A 15 12.17 -1.37 -30.78
N VAL A 16 12.81 -2.37 -30.16
CA VAL A 16 12.76 -2.56 -28.69
C VAL A 16 13.43 -1.38 -27.98
N ILE A 17 14.60 -0.94 -28.45
CA ILE A 17 15.30 0.22 -27.89
C ILE A 17 14.47 1.49 -28.07
N ALA A 18 13.89 1.71 -29.25
CA ALA A 18 13.03 2.86 -29.51
C ALA A 18 11.76 2.82 -28.66
N GLY A 19 11.14 1.65 -28.49
CA GLY A 19 9.98 1.46 -27.61
C GLY A 19 10.31 1.72 -26.15
N ALA A 20 11.43 1.20 -25.65
CA ALA A 20 11.91 1.46 -24.29
C ALA A 20 12.25 2.95 -24.09
N PHE A 21 12.83 3.61 -25.10
CA PHE A 21 13.10 5.04 -25.07
C PHE A 21 11.81 5.88 -25.07
N VAL A 22 10.82 5.53 -25.88
CA VAL A 22 9.50 6.17 -25.88
C VAL A 22 8.79 5.97 -24.55
N PHE A 23 8.77 4.75 -24.00
CA PHE A 23 8.17 4.50 -22.69
C PHE A 23 8.91 5.23 -21.55
N ARG A 24 10.23 5.38 -21.65
CA ARG A 24 11.00 6.16 -20.69
C ARG A 24 10.65 7.65 -20.70
N ILE A 25 10.29 8.21 -21.85
CA ILE A 25 9.99 9.65 -21.98
C ILE A 25 8.50 9.94 -21.81
N TYR A 26 7.64 9.09 -22.35
CA TYR A 26 6.18 9.28 -22.44
C TYR A 26 5.39 8.21 -21.67
N GLY A 27 6.04 7.52 -20.73
CA GLY A 27 5.44 6.41 -20.01
C GLY A 27 4.16 6.82 -19.29
N GLU A 28 4.14 8.01 -18.71
CA GLU A 28 2.99 8.53 -17.97
C GLU A 28 1.79 8.83 -18.87
N GLU A 29 1.98 9.49 -20.01
CA GLU A 29 0.90 9.74 -20.98
C GLU A 29 0.37 8.44 -21.58
N LEU A 30 1.25 7.47 -21.82
CA LEU A 30 0.85 6.13 -22.26
C LEU A 30 0.01 5.41 -21.20
N MET A 31 0.36 5.56 -19.91
CA MET A 31 -0.45 5.03 -18.80
C MET A 31 -1.82 5.69 -18.76
N GLU A 32 -1.89 7.01 -18.93
CA GLU A 32 -3.16 7.75 -18.97
C GLU A 32 -4.08 7.22 -20.08
N ILE A 33 -3.56 7.11 -21.32
CA ILE A 33 -4.30 6.58 -22.47
C ILE A 33 -4.74 5.12 -22.27
N ALA A 34 -3.90 4.32 -21.61
CA ALA A 34 -4.15 2.89 -21.39
C ALA A 34 -5.20 2.63 -20.30
N PHE A 35 -5.25 3.46 -19.25
CA PHE A 35 -5.97 3.14 -18.03
C PHE A 35 -7.10 4.09 -17.65
N VAL A 36 -7.11 5.34 -18.14
CA VAL A 36 -8.20 6.28 -17.85
C VAL A 36 -9.47 5.88 -18.61
N PRO A 37 -10.62 5.69 -17.94
CA PRO A 37 -11.88 5.46 -18.61
C PRO A 37 -12.32 6.61 -19.51
N ASP A 38 -12.92 6.25 -20.63
CA ASP A 38 -13.66 7.13 -21.54
C ASP A 38 -15.18 7.02 -21.35
N THR A 39 -15.63 6.22 -20.38
CA THR A 39 -17.04 6.04 -20.03
C THR A 39 -17.51 7.06 -18.98
N GLU A 40 -18.82 7.30 -18.92
CA GLU A 40 -19.41 8.11 -17.85
C GLU A 40 -19.30 7.41 -16.50
N PHE A 41 -19.23 8.19 -15.42
CA PHE A 41 -19.30 7.66 -14.07
C PHE A 41 -20.70 7.14 -13.75
N THR A 42 -20.76 5.90 -13.27
CA THR A 42 -21.98 5.30 -12.73
C THR A 42 -21.96 5.41 -11.21
N GLU A 43 -22.91 6.16 -10.65
CA GLU A 43 -23.08 6.28 -9.20
C GLU A 43 -23.27 4.91 -8.55
N GLN A 44 -22.49 4.67 -7.50
CA GLN A 44 -22.51 3.41 -6.78
C GLN A 44 -23.58 3.45 -5.70
N ALA A 45 -24.56 2.53 -5.75
CA ALA A 45 -25.50 2.35 -4.65
C ALA A 45 -24.73 2.02 -3.37
N VAL A 46 -25.10 2.65 -2.26
CA VAL A 46 -24.55 2.36 -0.93
C VAL A 46 -24.82 0.89 -0.60
N LEU A 47 -23.79 0.16 -0.15
CA LEU A 47 -23.96 -1.24 0.25
C LEU A 47 -24.81 -1.32 1.52
N GLU A 48 -25.49 -2.45 1.72
CA GLU A 48 -26.17 -2.71 2.99
C GLU A 48 -25.14 -2.75 4.14
N ASP A 49 -25.47 -2.14 5.29
CA ASP A 49 -24.55 -2.04 6.44
C ASP A 49 -24.04 -3.41 6.93
N ASN A 50 -24.84 -4.46 6.77
CA ASN A 50 -24.53 -5.81 7.19
C ASN A 50 -23.87 -6.66 6.10
N ILE A 51 -23.56 -6.12 4.92
CA ILE A 51 -22.99 -6.90 3.80
C ILE A 51 -21.69 -7.61 4.19
N TYR A 52 -20.89 -6.99 5.07
CA TYR A 52 -19.63 -7.52 5.58
C TYR A 52 -19.81 -8.59 6.68
N ALA A 53 -21.05 -8.91 7.06
CA ALA A 53 -21.33 -10.14 7.80
C ALA A 53 -21.04 -11.39 6.96
N ASP A 54 -21.17 -11.32 5.63
CA ASP A 54 -20.76 -12.41 4.73
C ASP A 54 -19.24 -12.48 4.63
N VAL A 55 -18.67 -13.63 5.02
CA VAL A 55 -17.24 -13.92 4.91
C VAL A 55 -16.72 -13.76 3.46
N LYS A 56 -17.58 -13.92 2.44
CA LYS A 56 -17.21 -13.72 1.02
C LYS A 56 -16.97 -12.25 0.62
N MET A 57 -17.33 -11.32 1.48
CA MET A 57 -17.00 -9.90 1.35
C MET A 57 -15.63 -9.56 1.93
N TRP A 58 -14.87 -10.57 2.34
CA TRP A 58 -13.50 -10.42 2.82
C TRP A 58 -12.53 -11.18 1.94
N LEU A 59 -11.44 -10.53 1.56
CA LEU A 59 -10.30 -11.19 0.92
C LEU A 59 -9.39 -11.86 1.95
N ALA A 60 -9.31 -11.29 3.15
CA ALA A 60 -8.73 -11.90 4.34
C ALA A 60 -9.65 -11.70 5.55
N ARG A 61 -9.84 -12.77 6.31
CA ARG A 61 -10.57 -12.81 7.57
C ARG A 61 -10.20 -14.11 8.30
N PRO A 62 -10.13 -14.16 9.64
CA PRO A 62 -9.72 -15.36 10.37
C PRO A 62 -10.47 -16.65 9.99
N GLU A 63 -11.78 -16.55 9.76
CA GLU A 63 -12.67 -17.66 9.43
C GLU A 63 -12.37 -18.31 8.07
N LEU A 64 -11.63 -17.64 7.17
CA LEU A 64 -11.23 -18.21 5.89
C LEU A 64 -10.19 -19.34 6.05
N GLY A 65 -9.41 -19.34 7.15
CA GLY A 65 -8.42 -20.38 7.44
C GLY A 65 -7.49 -20.70 6.27
N LYS A 66 -7.46 -21.99 5.87
CA LYS A 66 -6.63 -22.47 4.74
C LYS A 66 -7.09 -21.84 3.43
N GLY A 67 -6.28 -20.94 2.88
CA GLY A 67 -6.58 -20.18 1.67
C GLY A 67 -6.69 -18.67 1.89
N ASN A 68 -6.60 -18.21 3.14
CA ASN A 68 -6.46 -16.78 3.43
C ASN A 68 -5.09 -16.28 2.89
N PRO A 69 -5.07 -15.38 1.87
CA PRO A 69 -3.84 -14.89 1.27
C PRO A 69 -2.97 -14.08 2.23
N ALA A 70 -3.55 -13.51 3.29
CA ALA A 70 -2.82 -12.76 4.31
C ALA A 70 -2.06 -13.67 5.30
N LEU A 71 -2.21 -15.00 5.20
CA LEU A 71 -1.42 -15.98 5.95
C LEU A 71 -0.34 -16.65 5.08
N TRP A 72 -0.12 -16.15 3.86
CA TRP A 72 0.91 -16.68 2.97
C TRP A 72 2.30 -16.28 3.46
N LEU A 73 3.27 -17.19 3.35
CA LEU A 73 4.67 -16.96 3.65
C LEU A 73 5.54 -17.43 2.47
N PRO A 74 6.70 -16.77 2.23
CA PRO A 74 7.64 -17.22 1.22
C PRO A 74 8.16 -18.63 1.48
N LYS A 75 8.53 -19.33 0.40
CA LYS A 75 9.00 -20.71 0.47
C LYS A 75 10.19 -20.85 1.43
N GLY A 76 10.10 -21.83 2.31
CA GLY A 76 11.15 -22.13 3.30
C GLY A 76 11.06 -21.32 4.58
N LEU A 77 10.11 -20.38 4.68
CA LEU A 77 9.78 -19.72 5.94
C LEU A 77 8.60 -20.44 6.61
N GLU A 78 8.82 -20.89 7.84
CA GLU A 78 7.75 -21.34 8.72
C GLU A 78 7.40 -20.22 9.69
N GLU A 79 6.10 -20.01 9.97
CA GLU A 79 5.70 -19.03 10.96
C GLU A 79 6.15 -19.51 12.35
N ALA A 80 7.12 -18.82 12.93
CA ALA A 80 7.50 -19.06 14.31
C ALA A 80 6.28 -18.82 15.23
N PRO A 81 6.11 -19.59 16.31
CA PRO A 81 5.05 -19.33 17.28
C PRO A 81 5.07 -17.87 17.72
N SER A 82 3.91 -17.21 17.64
CA SER A 82 3.81 -15.82 18.09
C SER A 82 4.14 -15.75 19.59
N PRO A 83 5.00 -14.80 20.02
CA PRO A 83 5.27 -14.60 21.44
C PRO A 83 4.07 -13.97 22.18
N LEU A 84 3.03 -13.54 21.46
CA LEU A 84 1.82 -12.93 21.99
C LEU A 84 0.80 -14.01 22.38
N THR A 85 0.16 -13.88 23.53
CA THR A 85 -1.04 -14.67 23.85
C THR A 85 -2.19 -14.30 22.92
N LYS A 86 -3.24 -15.13 22.87
CA LYS A 86 -4.41 -14.87 22.04
C LYS A 86 -5.05 -13.51 22.32
N GLU A 87 -5.09 -13.11 23.59
CA GLU A 87 -5.67 -11.85 24.07
C GLU A 87 -4.77 -10.64 23.76
N GLN A 88 -3.47 -10.87 23.58
CA GLN A 88 -2.48 -9.85 23.23
C GLN A 88 -2.39 -9.60 21.73
N ARG A 89 -2.86 -10.56 20.90
CA ARG A 89 -2.85 -10.42 19.43
C ARG A 89 -3.75 -9.29 18.99
N ALA A 90 -3.26 -8.49 18.05
CA ALA A 90 -4.04 -7.41 17.46
C ALA A 90 -5.10 -7.92 16.48
N ALA A 91 -6.13 -7.11 16.28
CA ALA A 91 -6.95 -7.17 15.08
C ALA A 91 -6.35 -6.22 14.04
N VAL A 92 -6.03 -6.71 12.85
CA VAL A 92 -5.37 -5.92 11.80
C VAL A 92 -6.39 -5.61 10.71
N PHE A 93 -6.69 -4.34 10.49
CA PHE A 93 -7.51 -3.91 9.35
C PHE A 93 -6.59 -3.44 8.22
N PHE A 94 -6.50 -4.24 7.16
CA PHE A 94 -5.64 -3.99 6.01
C PHE A 94 -6.46 -3.59 4.78
N ILE A 95 -6.21 -2.39 4.24
CA ILE A 95 -6.88 -1.87 3.06
C ILE A 95 -5.94 -2.02 1.86
N HIS A 96 -6.29 -2.95 0.97
CA HIS A 96 -5.43 -3.30 -0.16
C HIS A 96 -5.42 -2.21 -1.25
N PRO A 97 -4.39 -2.17 -2.12
CA PRO A 97 -4.28 -1.16 -3.17
C PRO A 97 -5.25 -1.43 -4.31
N THR A 98 -5.23 -0.56 -5.31
CA THR A 98 -5.96 -0.75 -6.57
C THR A 98 -5.54 -2.04 -7.26
N SER A 99 -6.49 -2.95 -7.46
CA SER A 99 -6.29 -4.17 -8.23
C SER A 99 -7.15 -4.21 -9.50
N PHE A 100 -7.96 -3.18 -9.75
CA PHE A 100 -8.75 -3.03 -10.96
C PHE A 100 -8.03 -2.15 -11.98
N LEU A 101 -7.62 -2.76 -13.10
CA LEU A 101 -6.82 -2.12 -14.16
C LEU A 101 -7.59 -1.93 -15.46
N LYS A 102 -8.88 -2.27 -15.48
CA LYS A 102 -9.69 -2.10 -16.70
C LYS A 102 -10.15 -0.65 -16.79
N LYS A 103 -10.17 -0.12 -18.01
CA LYS A 103 -10.65 1.23 -18.31
C LYS A 103 -12.12 1.30 -18.75
N ASN A 104 -12.85 0.19 -18.73
CA ASN A 104 -14.25 0.15 -19.20
C ASN A 104 -15.25 0.73 -18.19
N GLN A 105 -14.84 0.99 -16.95
CA GLN A 105 -15.65 1.57 -15.89
C GLN A 105 -14.76 2.15 -14.79
N TRP A 106 -15.34 3.02 -13.96
CA TRP A 106 -14.62 3.77 -12.93
C TRP A 106 -14.39 2.99 -11.63
N ASN A 107 -15.31 2.09 -11.25
CA ASN A 107 -15.19 1.24 -10.07
C ASN A 107 -15.26 -0.23 -10.44
N ALA A 108 -14.48 -1.07 -9.76
CA ALA A 108 -14.48 -2.52 -9.96
C ALA A 108 -15.85 -3.12 -9.59
N PRO A 109 -16.48 -3.95 -10.44
CA PRO A 109 -17.56 -4.81 -9.99
C PRO A 109 -17.06 -5.67 -8.85
N LEU A 110 -17.88 -5.88 -7.82
CA LEU A 110 -17.45 -6.73 -6.71
C LEU A 110 -17.00 -8.08 -7.26
N ASP A 111 -17.72 -8.72 -8.19
CA ASP A 111 -17.47 -10.06 -8.74
C ASP A 111 -16.42 -10.15 -9.86
N ASP A 112 -15.70 -9.07 -10.14
CA ASP A 112 -14.62 -9.09 -11.11
C ASP A 112 -13.47 -10.00 -10.65
N LYS A 113 -13.30 -11.13 -11.35
CA LYS A 113 -12.36 -12.19 -10.96
C LYS A 113 -10.90 -11.74 -11.03
N GLU A 114 -10.57 -10.90 -12.00
CA GLU A 114 -9.20 -10.48 -12.26
C GLU A 114 -8.69 -9.53 -11.17
N SER A 115 -9.49 -8.51 -10.82
CA SER A 115 -9.17 -7.62 -9.71
C SER A 115 -9.10 -8.37 -8.39
N GLN A 116 -10.03 -9.28 -8.11
CA GLN A 116 -9.94 -10.09 -6.89
C GLN A 116 -8.70 -10.99 -6.87
N ALA A 117 -8.32 -11.62 -7.99
CA ALA A 117 -7.11 -12.42 -8.06
C ALA A 117 -5.86 -11.58 -7.79
N ARG A 118 -5.78 -10.40 -8.40
CA ARG A 118 -4.68 -9.44 -8.19
C ARG A 118 -4.64 -8.89 -6.77
N ALA A 119 -5.79 -8.58 -6.16
CA ALA A 119 -5.85 -8.17 -4.75
C ALA A 119 -5.32 -9.27 -3.81
N ARG A 120 -5.65 -10.54 -4.07
CA ARG A 120 -5.09 -11.67 -3.29
C ARG A 120 -3.56 -11.76 -3.42
N ILE A 121 -2.98 -11.42 -4.57
CA ILE A 121 -1.52 -11.35 -4.74
C ILE A 121 -0.93 -10.24 -3.87
N PHE A 122 -1.52 -9.04 -3.89
CA PHE A 122 -1.08 -7.94 -3.02
C PHE A 122 -1.14 -8.32 -1.53
N LEU A 123 -2.20 -8.99 -1.08
CA LEU A 123 -2.31 -9.45 0.31
C LEU A 123 -1.16 -10.40 0.71
N ARG A 124 -0.66 -11.24 -0.21
CA ARG A 124 0.49 -12.12 0.07
C ARG A 124 1.79 -11.34 0.29
N GLY A 125 2.03 -10.30 -0.50
CA GLY A 125 3.26 -9.50 -0.41
C GLY A 125 3.21 -8.35 0.61
N GLN A 126 2.01 -7.93 1.02
CA GLN A 126 1.83 -6.72 1.83
C GLN A 126 1.15 -7.03 3.17
N ALA A 127 -0.07 -7.60 3.14
CA ALA A 127 -0.83 -7.85 4.36
C ALA A 127 -0.19 -8.95 5.23
N SER A 128 0.44 -9.94 4.60
CA SER A 128 1.10 -11.05 5.31
C SER A 128 2.17 -10.60 6.29
N THR A 129 2.76 -9.42 6.11
CA THR A 129 3.69 -8.78 7.05
C THR A 129 3.11 -8.65 8.47
N PHE A 130 1.78 -8.68 8.63
CA PHE A 130 1.13 -8.53 9.93
C PHE A 130 0.67 -9.87 10.56
N SER A 131 0.88 -11.02 9.90
CA SER A 131 0.31 -12.31 10.31
C SER A 131 0.77 -12.77 11.70
N GLN A 132 2.00 -12.43 12.08
CA GLN A 132 2.60 -12.86 13.34
C GLN A 132 2.00 -12.15 14.55
N VAL A 133 1.55 -10.91 14.39
CA VAL A 133 1.06 -10.06 15.48
C VAL A 133 -0.45 -10.11 15.67
N GLY A 134 -1.20 -10.55 14.65
CA GLY A 134 -2.64 -10.41 14.70
C GLY A 134 -3.42 -11.11 13.61
N ASP A 135 -4.72 -11.03 13.78
CA ASP A 135 -5.72 -11.58 12.89
C ASP A 135 -6.10 -10.53 11.84
N ILE A 136 -5.88 -10.84 10.56
CA ILE A 136 -5.98 -9.87 9.47
C ILE A 136 -7.36 -9.90 8.81
N TRP A 137 -7.93 -8.71 8.68
CA TRP A 137 -9.19 -8.38 8.03
C TRP A 137 -8.90 -7.46 6.84
N ALA A 138 -9.19 -7.92 5.63
CA ALA A 138 -9.04 -7.14 4.42
C ALA A 138 -10.34 -7.23 3.59
N PRO A 139 -11.10 -6.12 3.47
CA PRO A 139 -12.40 -6.17 2.81
C PRO A 139 -12.24 -6.30 1.30
N ARG A 140 -13.26 -6.88 0.66
CA ARG A 140 -13.53 -6.70 -0.76
C ARG A 140 -14.37 -5.44 -0.92
N TYR A 141 -13.94 -4.53 -1.77
CA TYR A 141 -14.64 -3.27 -2.02
C TYR A 141 -14.55 -2.89 -3.51
N ARG A 142 -15.46 -2.02 -3.97
CA ARG A 142 -15.52 -1.53 -5.36
C ARG A 142 -14.45 -0.46 -5.61
N GLN A 143 -13.20 -0.90 -5.64
CA GLN A 143 -12.02 -0.05 -5.87
C GLN A 143 -12.21 0.88 -7.07
N ALA A 144 -11.75 2.11 -6.95
CA ALA A 144 -11.59 2.95 -8.14
C ALA A 144 -10.50 2.34 -9.03
N THR A 145 -10.70 2.39 -10.35
CA THR A 145 -9.73 1.91 -11.34
C THR A 145 -8.42 2.69 -11.27
N LEU A 146 -7.32 2.10 -11.74
CA LEU A 146 -6.01 2.77 -11.80
C LEU A 146 -6.10 4.13 -12.51
N GLY A 147 -6.91 4.22 -13.55
CA GLY A 147 -7.17 5.46 -14.27
C GLY A 147 -7.67 6.63 -13.42
N ALA A 148 -8.34 6.37 -12.28
CA ALA A 148 -8.79 7.42 -11.37
C ALA A 148 -7.65 8.23 -10.75
N PHE A 149 -6.42 7.68 -10.71
CA PHE A 149 -5.22 8.37 -10.22
C PHE A 149 -4.40 9.05 -11.32
N LEU A 150 -4.78 8.86 -12.58
CA LEU A 150 -4.01 9.32 -13.73
C LEU A 150 -4.66 10.52 -14.43
N THR A 151 -5.75 11.08 -13.87
CA THR A 151 -6.57 12.10 -14.50
C THR A 151 -7.01 13.17 -13.50
N ASP A 152 -7.35 14.36 -14.00
CA ASP A 152 -7.95 15.48 -13.25
C ASP A 152 -9.48 15.55 -13.41
N LYS A 153 -10.07 14.59 -14.13
CA LYS A 153 -11.52 14.45 -14.31
C LYS A 153 -12.24 14.26 -12.97
N PRO A 154 -13.40 14.90 -12.75
CA PRO A 154 -14.17 14.75 -11.52
C PRO A 154 -14.61 13.30 -11.25
N GLU A 155 -14.82 12.50 -12.30
CA GLU A 155 -15.18 11.08 -12.21
C GLU A 155 -14.13 10.25 -11.47
N GLY A 156 -12.85 10.64 -11.53
CA GLY A 156 -11.79 10.00 -10.75
C GLY A 156 -12.03 10.14 -9.25
N GLN A 157 -12.35 11.35 -8.79
CA GLN A 157 -12.67 11.60 -7.38
C GLN A 157 -13.98 10.92 -6.98
N GLN A 158 -15.01 10.98 -7.81
CA GLN A 158 -16.29 10.29 -7.54
C GLN A 158 -16.10 8.78 -7.36
N ALA A 159 -15.22 8.17 -8.14
CA ALA A 159 -14.87 6.76 -8.01
C ALA A 159 -14.14 6.45 -6.70
N LEU A 160 -13.21 7.31 -6.29
CA LEU A 160 -12.48 7.18 -5.02
C LEU A 160 -13.42 7.34 -3.82
N ASP A 161 -14.34 8.29 -3.87
CA ASP A 161 -15.34 8.51 -2.82
C ASP A 161 -16.28 7.31 -2.69
N ALA A 162 -16.73 6.75 -3.81
CA ALA A 162 -17.55 5.54 -3.83
C ALA A 162 -16.80 4.32 -3.25
N ALA A 163 -15.52 4.16 -3.60
CA ALA A 163 -14.68 3.10 -3.04
C ALA A 163 -14.48 3.27 -1.53
N TYR A 164 -14.31 4.52 -1.07
CA TYR A 164 -14.16 4.85 0.34
C TYR A 164 -15.41 4.50 1.15
N GLN A 165 -16.62 4.73 0.61
CA GLN A 165 -17.87 4.36 1.30
C GLN A 165 -17.93 2.85 1.60
N ASP A 166 -17.54 1.99 0.65
CA ASP A 166 -17.48 0.55 0.88
C ASP A 166 -16.49 0.18 2.00
N VAL A 167 -15.30 0.80 1.97
CA VAL A 167 -14.25 0.60 2.99
C VAL A 167 -14.71 1.08 4.37
N LEU A 168 -15.48 2.16 4.44
CA LEU A 168 -16.03 2.70 5.67
C LEU A 168 -17.03 1.74 6.32
N ILE A 169 -17.93 1.15 5.52
CA ILE A 169 -18.88 0.12 5.99
C ILE A 169 -18.13 -1.11 6.49
N ALA A 170 -17.08 -1.56 5.78
CA ALA A 170 -16.23 -2.65 6.23
C ALA A 170 -15.52 -2.36 7.56
N PHE A 171 -15.01 -1.15 7.72
CA PHE A 171 -14.32 -0.73 8.93
C PHE A 171 -15.27 -0.67 10.13
N ASP A 172 -16.45 -0.08 9.94
CA ASP A 172 -17.47 0.00 10.99
C ASP A 172 -17.91 -1.41 11.42
N PHE A 173 -18.09 -2.34 10.46
CA PHE A 173 -18.34 -3.76 10.78
C PHE A 173 -17.16 -4.38 11.55
N PHE A 174 -15.93 -4.18 11.11
CA PHE A 174 -14.73 -4.71 11.76
C PHE A 174 -14.63 -4.28 13.22
N VAL A 175 -14.74 -2.98 13.52
CA VAL A 175 -14.63 -2.45 14.88
C VAL A 175 -15.73 -3.00 15.79
N GLN A 176 -16.95 -3.20 15.27
CA GLN A 176 -18.07 -3.76 16.01
C GLN A 176 -17.93 -5.27 16.30
N ASN A 177 -17.13 -5.99 15.51
CA ASN A 177 -17.03 -7.46 15.57
C ASN A 177 -15.74 -7.98 16.18
N ILE A 178 -14.84 -7.11 16.66
CA ILE A 178 -13.68 -7.48 17.45
C ILE A 178 -13.92 -7.18 18.94
N PRO A 179 -13.31 -7.94 19.88
CA PRO A 179 -13.38 -7.63 21.31
C PRO A 179 -13.01 -6.17 21.62
N GLU A 180 -13.74 -5.58 22.56
CA GLU A 180 -13.70 -4.14 22.87
C GLU A 180 -12.31 -3.63 23.28
N GLN A 181 -11.52 -4.48 23.94
CA GLN A 181 -10.16 -4.16 24.40
C GLN A 181 -9.06 -4.70 23.49
N GLN A 182 -9.41 -5.36 22.37
CA GLN A 182 -8.39 -5.91 21.48
C GLN A 182 -7.60 -4.75 20.83
N PRO A 183 -6.24 -4.81 20.84
CA PRO A 183 -5.40 -3.86 20.14
C PRO A 183 -5.69 -3.88 18.63
N ILE A 184 -5.56 -2.74 17.97
CA ILE A 184 -5.84 -2.60 16.54
C ILE A 184 -4.57 -2.12 15.82
N ILE A 185 -4.26 -2.76 14.70
CA ILE A 185 -3.31 -2.22 13.72
C ILE A 185 -4.10 -1.82 12.49
N LEU A 186 -3.84 -0.62 11.98
CA LEU A 186 -4.41 -0.15 10.73
C LEU A 186 -3.31 -0.10 9.68
N ALA A 187 -3.55 -0.65 8.51
CA ALA A 187 -2.56 -0.65 7.44
C ALA A 187 -3.23 -0.48 6.08
N GLY A 188 -2.57 0.25 5.19
CA GLY A 188 -3.01 0.43 3.81
C GLY A 188 -1.84 0.40 2.86
N HIS A 189 -2.16 0.24 1.57
CA HIS A 189 -1.23 0.54 0.48
C HIS A 189 -1.93 1.34 -0.62
N SER A 190 -1.27 2.35 -1.19
CA SER A 190 -1.79 3.11 -2.36
C SER A 190 -3.21 3.67 -2.10
N GLN A 191 -4.19 3.36 -2.94
CA GLN A 191 -5.62 3.65 -2.72
C GLN A 191 -6.10 3.28 -1.31
N GLY A 192 -5.64 2.15 -0.77
CA GLY A 192 -5.99 1.74 0.59
C GLY A 192 -5.41 2.65 1.66
N SER A 193 -4.22 3.22 1.43
CA SER A 193 -3.62 4.24 2.31
C SER A 193 -4.33 5.57 2.22
N LEU A 194 -4.77 6.00 1.03
CA LEU A 194 -5.68 7.14 0.88
C LEU A 194 -6.94 6.93 1.73
N HIS A 195 -7.60 5.77 1.61
CA HIS A 195 -8.79 5.46 2.42
C HIS A 195 -8.47 5.37 3.92
N LEU A 196 -7.28 4.87 4.29
CA LEU A 196 -6.83 4.83 5.68
C LEU A 196 -6.69 6.24 6.28
N THR A 197 -6.15 7.21 5.54
CA THR A 197 -6.07 8.60 6.03
C THR A 197 -7.46 9.16 6.35
N ASN A 198 -8.46 8.87 5.53
CA ASN A 198 -9.84 9.26 5.81
C ASN A 198 -10.45 8.49 6.98
N ILE A 199 -10.22 7.17 7.14
CA ILE A 199 -10.64 6.42 8.35
C ILE A 199 -10.05 7.04 9.62
N LEU A 200 -8.76 7.34 9.60
CA LEU A 200 -8.08 7.95 10.74
C LEU A 200 -8.75 9.28 11.12
N LYS A 201 -9.01 10.14 10.15
CA LYS A 201 -9.72 11.41 10.35
C LYS A 201 -11.17 11.23 10.81
N ASP A 202 -11.95 10.36 10.16
CA ASP A 202 -13.40 10.31 10.29
C ASP A 202 -13.91 9.37 11.39
N ARG A 203 -13.07 8.43 11.84
CA ARG A 203 -13.45 7.40 12.84
C ARG A 203 -12.51 7.30 14.04
N VAL A 204 -11.23 7.65 13.87
CA VAL A 204 -10.23 7.50 14.94
C VAL A 204 -9.98 8.81 15.68
N ALA A 205 -9.79 9.91 14.96
CA ALA A 205 -9.45 11.20 15.55
C ALA A 205 -10.51 11.68 16.55
N GLY A 206 -10.06 12.00 17.77
CA GLY A 206 -10.94 12.47 18.84
C GLY A 206 -11.88 11.42 19.44
N THR A 207 -11.77 10.14 19.05
CA THR A 207 -12.60 9.06 19.60
C THR A 207 -11.81 8.14 20.53
N PRO A 208 -12.47 7.38 21.42
CA PRO A 208 -11.79 6.38 22.24
C PRO A 208 -11.07 5.28 21.43
N LEU A 209 -11.43 5.09 20.16
CA LEU A 209 -10.81 4.11 19.27
C LEU A 209 -9.31 4.39 19.08
N ALA A 210 -8.91 5.67 19.09
CA ALA A 210 -7.49 6.08 19.00
C ALA A 210 -6.63 5.40 20.06
N ASN A 211 -7.15 5.16 21.27
CA ASN A 211 -6.39 4.54 22.36
C ASN A 211 -6.10 3.05 22.12
N ARG A 212 -6.84 2.40 21.21
CA ARG A 212 -6.66 0.98 20.84
C ARG A 212 -5.67 0.79 19.70
N ILE A 213 -5.31 1.86 18.98
CA ILE A 213 -4.44 1.75 17.83
C ILE A 213 -2.99 1.58 18.28
N VAL A 214 -2.37 0.46 17.89
CA VAL A 214 -0.94 0.19 18.10
C VAL A 214 -0.09 0.99 17.13
N ALA A 215 -0.43 0.96 15.86
CA ALA A 215 0.22 1.74 14.81
C ALA A 215 -0.69 1.82 13.57
N ALA A 216 -0.51 2.89 12.79
CA ALA A 216 -1.11 3.05 11.49
C ALA A 216 -0.02 3.12 10.39
N TYR A 217 -0.01 2.14 9.47
CA TYR A 217 0.94 2.05 8.36
C TYR A 217 0.28 2.59 7.08
N ILE A 218 0.54 3.85 6.75
CA ILE A 218 0.00 4.57 5.59
C ILE A 218 1.03 4.51 4.46
N VAL A 219 1.18 3.36 3.81
CA VAL A 219 2.27 3.10 2.88
C VAL A 219 1.85 3.37 1.43
N GLY A 220 2.74 3.90 0.60
CA GLY A 220 2.48 4.14 -0.82
C GLY A 220 1.47 5.28 -1.08
N TRP A 221 1.35 6.24 -0.17
CA TRP A 221 0.51 7.41 -0.40
C TRP A 221 1.14 8.66 0.23
N PRO A 222 1.19 9.80 -0.46
CA PRO A 222 1.72 11.04 0.12
C PRO A 222 0.87 11.52 1.29
N VAL A 223 1.51 11.81 2.43
CA VAL A 223 0.85 12.36 3.62
C VAL A 223 1.55 13.63 4.05
N SER A 224 0.84 14.75 4.02
CA SER A 224 1.37 16.05 4.43
C SER A 224 1.55 16.10 5.95
N VAL A 225 2.77 16.36 6.41
CA VAL A 225 3.05 16.57 7.84
C VAL A 225 2.29 17.80 8.37
N GLN A 226 2.15 18.84 7.55
CA GLN A 226 1.51 20.09 7.94
C GLN A 226 -0.01 20.03 7.82
N SER A 227 -0.52 19.52 6.69
CA SER A 227 -1.94 19.66 6.33
C SER A 227 -2.80 18.43 6.61
N ASP A 228 -2.19 17.26 6.78
CA ASP A 228 -2.92 16.01 7.00
C ASP A 228 -2.72 15.45 8.41
N VAL A 229 -1.46 15.21 8.84
CA VAL A 229 -1.13 14.54 10.11
C VAL A 229 -1.90 15.10 11.33
N PRO A 230 -2.05 16.43 11.52
CA PRO A 230 -2.77 16.97 12.68
C PRO A 230 -4.24 16.52 12.78
N ALA A 231 -4.86 16.14 11.65
CA ALA A 231 -6.26 15.70 11.61
C ALA A 231 -6.44 14.18 11.80
N LEU A 232 -5.35 13.40 11.78
CA LEU A 232 -5.41 11.92 11.80
C LEU A 232 -5.58 11.32 13.19
N GLY A 233 -5.44 12.13 14.25
CA GLY A 233 -5.68 11.71 15.63
C GLY A 233 -4.58 10.86 16.28
N LEU A 234 -3.45 10.67 15.60
CA LEU A 234 -2.27 9.97 16.10
C LEU A 234 -1.02 10.78 15.73
N ASN A 235 0.02 10.69 16.56
CA ASN A 235 1.31 11.34 16.27
C ASN A 235 2.14 10.51 15.29
N VAL A 236 3.18 11.11 14.71
CA VAL A 236 4.18 10.38 13.93
C VAL A 236 5.00 9.46 14.85
N CYS A 237 5.37 8.28 14.34
CA CYS A 237 6.34 7.42 15.00
C CYS A 237 7.75 8.00 14.85
N GLU A 238 8.28 8.63 15.89
CA GLU A 238 9.62 9.24 15.89
C GLU A 238 10.72 8.25 16.31
N ALA A 239 10.34 7.12 16.93
CA ALA A 239 11.27 6.09 17.40
C ALA A 239 10.76 4.65 17.13
N PRO A 240 11.67 3.66 17.06
CA PRO A 240 11.32 2.27 16.75
C PRO A 240 10.38 1.61 17.77
N GLU A 241 10.52 1.94 19.05
CA GLU A 241 9.69 1.40 20.14
C GLU A 241 8.48 2.28 20.48
N GLN A 242 8.16 3.28 19.66
CA GLN A 242 6.96 4.10 19.87
C GLN A 242 5.71 3.35 19.39
N ALA A 243 4.68 3.29 20.22
CA ALA A 243 3.36 2.83 19.83
C ALA A 243 2.36 4.00 19.75
N ASN A 244 1.16 3.72 19.26
CA ASN A 244 0.07 4.67 19.09
C ASN A 244 0.44 5.84 18.17
N CYS A 245 1.01 5.49 17.01
CA CYS A 245 1.58 6.45 16.09
C CYS A 245 1.43 6.02 14.62
N ILE A 246 1.80 6.91 13.70
CA ILE A 246 1.68 6.78 12.24
C ILE A 246 3.05 6.60 11.61
N LEU A 247 3.12 5.69 10.64
CA LEU A 247 4.25 5.49 9.73
C LEU A 247 3.78 5.68 8.28
N SER A 248 4.66 6.19 7.41
CA SER A 248 4.39 6.32 5.98
C SER A 248 5.69 6.32 5.18
N TRP A 249 5.68 5.72 3.99
CA TRP A 249 6.79 5.80 3.04
C TRP A 249 6.32 5.47 1.63
N GLU A 250 7.09 5.93 0.65
CA GLU A 250 6.91 5.71 -0.79
C GLU A 250 8.29 5.52 -1.41
N SER A 251 8.54 4.37 -2.03
CA SER A 251 9.91 3.91 -2.34
C SER A 251 10.36 4.25 -3.76
N PHE A 252 11.53 4.88 -3.89
CA PHE A 252 12.17 5.25 -5.15
C PHE A 252 13.64 4.84 -5.18
N ALA A 253 14.07 4.23 -6.27
CA ALA A 253 15.49 4.04 -6.54
C ALA A 253 16.10 5.31 -7.19
N GLU A 254 17.42 5.41 -7.18
CA GLU A 254 18.13 6.60 -7.64
C GLU A 254 18.60 6.48 -9.11
N PRO A 255 18.52 7.54 -9.92
CA PRO A 255 17.90 8.84 -9.61
C PRO A 255 16.36 8.71 -9.54
N ALA A 256 15.76 9.26 -8.49
CA ALA A 256 14.33 9.27 -8.31
C ALA A 256 13.68 10.36 -9.17
N ASP A 257 12.54 10.04 -9.79
CA ASP A 257 11.70 11.01 -10.48
C ASP A 257 10.25 10.83 -9.99
N TYR A 258 9.81 11.81 -9.20
CA TYR A 258 8.48 11.86 -8.58
C TYR A 258 7.73 13.16 -8.93
N ASP A 259 8.14 13.87 -9.97
CA ASP A 259 7.66 15.21 -10.30
C ASP A 259 6.15 15.24 -10.54
N ARG A 260 5.59 14.23 -11.24
CA ARG A 260 4.14 14.13 -11.46
C ARG A 260 3.37 13.92 -10.17
N ILE A 261 3.88 13.09 -9.25
CA ILE A 261 3.23 12.83 -7.96
C ILE A 261 3.14 14.15 -7.18
N ILE A 262 4.24 14.89 -7.08
CA ILE A 262 4.25 16.22 -6.44
C ILE A 262 3.27 17.15 -7.15
N LYS A 263 3.34 17.25 -8.48
CA LYS A 263 2.47 18.15 -9.25
C LYS A 263 0.99 17.89 -8.98
N VAL A 264 0.56 16.63 -8.98
CA VAL A 264 -0.83 16.27 -8.71
C VAL A 264 -1.19 16.50 -7.24
N TYR A 265 -0.35 16.04 -6.32
CA TYR A 265 -0.61 16.14 -4.89
C TYR A 265 -0.67 17.58 -4.39
N ASP A 266 0.22 18.45 -4.87
CA ASP A 266 0.30 19.87 -4.52
C ASP A 266 -0.94 20.67 -4.97
N MET A 267 -1.69 20.18 -5.96
CA MET A 267 -2.97 20.77 -6.37
C MET A 267 -4.14 20.38 -5.46
N THR A 268 -3.96 19.40 -4.56
CA THR A 268 -5.02 18.93 -3.66
C THR A 268 -5.10 19.75 -2.38
N ILE A 269 -6.26 19.67 -1.71
CA ILE A 269 -6.52 20.31 -0.42
C ILE A 269 -6.31 19.27 0.70
N GLY A 270 -5.57 19.67 1.74
CA GLY A 270 -5.35 18.87 2.93
C GLY A 270 -6.52 18.87 3.90
N PHE A 271 -6.45 18.03 4.93
CA PHE A 271 -7.55 17.90 5.90
C PHE A 271 -7.80 19.14 6.76
N ASN A 272 -6.83 20.03 6.86
CA ASN A 272 -7.00 21.34 7.49
C ASN A 272 -7.70 22.39 6.59
N GLY A 273 -8.04 22.03 5.34
CA GLY A 273 -8.67 22.93 4.37
C GLY A 273 -7.69 23.81 3.57
N GLU A 274 -6.39 23.70 3.84
CA GLU A 274 -5.33 24.43 3.13
C GLU A 274 -4.74 23.59 1.98
N PRO A 275 -4.19 24.21 0.93
CA PRO A 275 -3.47 23.49 -0.12
C PRO A 275 -2.31 22.65 0.44
N ARG A 276 -2.10 21.45 -0.15
CA ARG A 276 -0.93 20.60 0.15
C ARG A 276 0.35 21.03 -0.56
N LYS A 277 0.27 22.08 -1.38
CA LYS A 277 1.37 22.66 -2.12
C LYS A 277 2.59 22.93 -1.23
N ASP A 278 3.77 22.48 -1.68
CA ASP A 278 5.07 22.68 -1.00
C ASP A 278 5.12 22.14 0.45
N THR A 279 4.17 21.31 0.89
CA THR A 279 4.17 20.73 2.24
C THR A 279 5.10 19.53 2.32
N LYS A 280 5.77 19.28 3.46
CA LYS A 280 6.67 18.14 3.62
C LYS A 280 5.87 16.84 3.72
N LEU A 281 6.26 15.79 3.00
CA LEU A 281 5.65 14.47 3.17
C LEU A 281 6.22 13.75 4.38
N LEU A 282 5.38 13.00 5.07
CA LEU A 282 5.80 12.08 6.10
C LEU A 282 6.59 10.94 5.47
N CYS A 283 7.82 10.72 5.94
CA CYS A 283 8.63 9.58 5.57
C CYS A 283 9.23 8.93 6.81
N THR A 284 8.97 7.64 6.94
CA THR A 284 9.53 6.72 7.93
C THR A 284 10.57 5.86 7.24
N ASN A 285 11.71 5.62 7.90
CA ASN A 285 12.66 4.62 7.48
C ASN A 285 12.14 3.22 7.87
N PRO A 286 11.72 2.35 6.94
CA PRO A 286 11.11 1.07 7.29
C PRO A 286 12.12 0.04 7.82
N ILE A 287 13.42 0.27 7.66
CA ILE A 287 14.45 -0.61 8.24
C ILE A 287 14.56 -0.36 9.76
N ASN A 288 14.59 0.91 10.16
CA ASN A 288 14.78 1.31 11.56
C ASN A 288 13.46 1.47 12.31
N GLY A 289 12.40 1.93 11.65
CA GLY A 289 11.11 2.24 12.29
C GLY A 289 11.05 3.63 12.92
N ASP A 290 11.82 4.58 12.41
CA ASP A 290 11.89 5.96 12.90
C ASP A 290 11.87 6.97 11.73
N ILE A 291 12.05 8.25 12.05
CA ILE A 291 12.16 9.34 11.07
C ILE A 291 13.57 9.93 11.08
N GLY A 292 14.00 10.42 9.93
CA GLY A 292 15.28 11.15 9.81
C GLY A 292 16.54 10.28 9.92
N SER A 293 16.41 8.96 10.06
CA SER A 293 17.55 8.04 10.03
C SER A 293 17.93 7.63 8.60
N GLU A 294 19.17 7.22 8.44
CA GLU A 294 19.65 6.45 7.29
C GLU A 294 19.94 5.01 7.72
N ALA A 295 19.68 4.04 6.85
CA ALA A 295 19.97 2.64 7.08
C ALA A 295 20.75 2.06 5.90
N ALA A 296 21.91 1.46 6.18
CA ALA A 296 22.68 0.73 5.19
C ALA A 296 21.95 -0.56 4.79
N ALA A 297 22.20 -1.03 3.56
CA ALA A 297 21.52 -2.19 3.00
C ALA A 297 21.64 -3.44 3.90
N GLY A 298 22.79 -3.65 4.55
CA GLY A 298 23.03 -4.77 5.46
C GLY A 298 22.12 -4.84 6.71
N LEU A 299 21.30 -3.80 6.97
CA LEU A 299 20.27 -3.80 8.01
C LEU A 299 18.88 -4.20 7.48
N ASN A 300 18.72 -4.37 6.17
CA ASN A 300 17.52 -4.94 5.57
C ASN A 300 17.44 -6.44 5.92
N LEU A 301 16.47 -6.81 6.76
CA LEU A 301 16.27 -8.15 7.30
C LEU A 301 15.64 -9.11 6.29
N GLY A 302 15.28 -8.65 5.10
CA GLY A 302 14.65 -9.48 4.08
C GLY A 302 13.70 -8.70 3.19
N THR A 303 14.11 -8.55 1.94
CA THR A 303 13.29 -8.15 0.81
C THR A 303 12.61 -9.38 0.21
N LEU A 304 11.31 -9.30 -0.02
CA LEU A 304 10.51 -10.32 -0.69
C LEU A 304 10.62 -10.17 -2.21
N VAL A 305 11.36 -11.07 -2.86
CA VAL A 305 11.59 -11.08 -4.31
C VAL A 305 10.66 -12.11 -4.96
N PRO A 306 9.60 -11.69 -5.68
CA PRO A 306 8.66 -12.62 -6.29
C PRO A 306 9.27 -13.33 -7.50
N ASN A 307 8.79 -14.54 -7.80
CA ASN A 307 9.04 -15.18 -9.09
C ASN A 307 8.20 -14.55 -10.22
N ASP A 308 8.51 -14.89 -11.46
CA ASP A 308 7.82 -14.38 -12.65
C ASP A 308 6.30 -14.63 -12.63
N GLU A 309 5.87 -15.78 -12.09
CA GLU A 309 4.44 -16.13 -11.98
C GLU A 309 3.72 -15.46 -10.79
N LEU A 310 4.43 -14.70 -9.94
CA LEU A 310 3.90 -14.11 -8.69
C LEU A 310 3.24 -15.14 -7.75
N SER A 311 3.64 -16.40 -7.88
CA SER A 311 3.10 -17.52 -7.12
C SER A 311 3.91 -17.82 -5.87
N GLU A 312 5.20 -17.53 -5.91
CA GLU A 312 6.19 -17.75 -4.85
C GLU A 312 7.10 -16.52 -4.73
N ALA A 313 7.85 -16.44 -3.63
CA ALA A 313 8.91 -15.45 -3.48
C ALA A 313 10.05 -16.01 -2.63
N THR A 314 11.23 -15.43 -2.79
CA THR A 314 12.40 -15.64 -1.93
C THR A 314 12.63 -14.43 -1.05
N LEU A 315 13.23 -14.65 0.13
CA LEU A 315 13.70 -13.57 0.99
C LEU A 315 15.19 -13.32 0.71
N VAL A 316 15.53 -12.06 0.48
CA VAL A 316 16.91 -11.60 0.27
C VAL A 316 17.25 -10.57 1.32
N GLU A 317 18.14 -10.93 2.25
CA GLU A 317 18.72 -9.99 3.21
C GLU A 317 19.68 -9.03 2.52
N GLY A 318 19.85 -7.83 3.08
CA GLY A 318 20.89 -6.93 2.60
C GLY A 318 20.59 -6.24 1.25
N ALA A 319 19.35 -6.33 0.75
CA ALA A 319 19.07 -6.01 -0.66
C ALA A 319 19.08 -4.50 -0.96
N VAL A 320 18.49 -3.68 -0.09
CA VAL A 320 18.36 -2.24 -0.30
C VAL A 320 18.64 -1.44 0.97
N PRO A 321 19.33 -0.29 0.90
CA PRO A 321 19.36 0.71 1.97
C PRO A 321 18.01 1.43 2.08
N ALA A 322 17.89 2.33 3.05
CA ALA A 322 16.71 3.18 3.20
C ALA A 322 17.11 4.55 3.78
N ARG A 323 16.68 5.63 3.14
CA ARG A 323 16.81 7.01 3.63
C ARG A 323 15.70 7.89 3.08
N CYS A 324 15.09 8.71 3.93
CA CYS A 324 14.15 9.74 3.48
C CYS A 324 14.89 10.93 2.86
N ASP A 325 14.41 11.42 1.72
CA ASP A 325 14.88 12.67 1.13
C ASP A 325 14.23 13.91 1.78
N ASP A 326 14.61 15.09 1.31
CA ASP A 326 14.13 16.37 1.86
C ASP A 326 12.63 16.58 1.63
N ARG A 327 12.09 16.09 0.51
CA ARG A 327 10.67 16.20 0.14
C ARG A 327 9.81 15.25 0.98
N GLY A 328 10.37 14.11 1.37
CA GLY A 328 9.71 13.03 2.13
C GLY A 328 9.43 11.77 1.31
N PHE A 329 10.22 11.49 0.26
CA PHE A 329 10.21 10.20 -0.42
C PHE A 329 11.32 9.29 0.11
N LEU A 330 11.09 7.98 0.11
CA LEU A 330 12.05 6.99 0.58
C LEU A 330 12.99 6.58 -0.55
N LEU A 331 14.27 6.90 -0.42
CA LEU A 331 15.31 6.49 -1.35
C LEU A 331 15.90 5.13 -0.96
N ILE A 332 15.98 4.24 -1.95
CA ILE A 332 16.45 2.85 -1.78
C ILE A 332 17.79 2.58 -2.47
N GLY A 333 18.53 3.63 -2.86
CA GLY A 333 19.82 3.50 -3.56
C GLY A 333 19.65 3.00 -4.99
N ASP A 334 20.58 2.14 -5.44
CA ASP A 334 20.56 1.58 -6.79
C ASP A 334 19.29 0.73 -7.04
N PRO A 335 18.71 0.74 -8.25
CA PRO A 335 17.51 -0.04 -8.57
C PRO A 335 17.69 -1.55 -8.34
N PRO A 336 16.96 -2.19 -7.40
CA PRO A 336 17.02 -3.64 -7.24
C PRO A 336 16.24 -4.36 -8.34
N ASP A 337 16.66 -5.59 -8.67
CA ASP A 337 15.91 -6.47 -9.59
C ASP A 337 14.83 -7.25 -8.83
N LEU A 338 13.59 -6.77 -8.91
CA LEU A 338 12.40 -7.38 -8.29
C LEU A 338 11.36 -7.83 -9.34
N GLY A 339 11.75 -7.87 -10.60
CA GLY A 339 10.86 -8.10 -11.74
C GLY A 339 10.30 -6.81 -12.37
N PRO A 340 9.30 -6.94 -13.25
CA PRO A 340 8.97 -5.90 -14.23
C PRO A 340 7.98 -4.82 -13.73
N TYR A 341 7.65 -4.79 -12.43
CA TYR A 341 6.56 -3.93 -11.92
C TYR A 341 7.05 -2.61 -11.34
N ALA A 342 8.34 -2.27 -11.51
CA ALA A 342 8.81 -0.91 -11.25
C ALA A 342 8.12 0.06 -12.22
N LEU A 343 7.56 1.14 -11.68
CA LEU A 343 6.85 2.16 -12.44
C LEU A 343 7.87 3.18 -13.01
N PRO A 344 7.47 4.00 -14.01
CA PRO A 344 8.30 5.09 -14.52
C PRO A 344 8.86 5.97 -13.40
N GLY A 345 10.08 6.48 -13.59
CA GLY A 345 10.76 7.35 -12.63
C GLY A 345 11.49 6.63 -11.49
N ASN A 346 11.89 5.37 -11.70
CA ASN A 346 12.48 4.50 -10.66
C ASN A 346 11.56 4.34 -9.44
N ASN A 347 10.26 4.31 -9.70
CA ASN A 347 9.24 4.22 -8.68
C ASN A 347 8.95 2.74 -8.33
N TYR A 348 9.26 2.36 -7.09
CA TYR A 348 9.09 1.00 -6.57
C TYR A 348 7.80 0.83 -5.74
N HIS A 349 6.82 1.73 -5.90
CA HIS A 349 5.52 1.74 -5.21
C HIS A 349 4.84 0.37 -5.09
N VAL A 350 4.84 -0.45 -6.15
CA VAL A 350 4.26 -1.81 -6.13
C VAL A 350 4.91 -2.71 -5.06
N TYR A 351 6.16 -2.42 -4.70
CA TYR A 351 7.01 -3.19 -3.81
C TYR A 351 7.22 -2.56 -2.43
N ASP A 352 6.52 -1.48 -2.06
CA ASP A 352 6.82 -0.73 -0.81
C ASP A 352 6.88 -1.59 0.45
N TYR A 353 5.97 -2.57 0.58
CA TYR A 353 6.06 -3.56 1.67
C TYR A 353 7.08 -4.66 1.39
N SER A 354 7.13 -5.17 0.15
CA SER A 354 8.01 -6.26 -0.26
C SER A 354 9.49 -5.93 -0.04
N LEU A 355 9.92 -4.70 -0.33
CA LEU A 355 11.29 -4.20 -0.11
C LEU A 355 11.75 -4.34 1.35
N PHE A 356 10.81 -4.33 2.30
CA PHE A 356 11.11 -4.29 3.72
C PHE A 356 10.31 -5.34 4.50
N TRP A 357 9.89 -6.43 3.84
CA TRP A 357 8.90 -7.36 4.36
C TRP A 357 9.27 -7.91 5.75
N SER A 358 10.51 -8.35 5.94
CA SER A 358 11.01 -8.82 7.24
C SER A 358 11.21 -7.68 8.25
N ASN A 359 11.61 -6.49 7.80
CA ASN A 359 11.79 -5.33 8.68
C ASN A 359 10.45 -4.85 9.25
N VAL A 360 9.41 -4.76 8.43
CA VAL A 360 8.07 -4.32 8.88
C VAL A 360 7.44 -5.38 9.81
N ARG A 361 7.69 -6.68 9.58
CA ARG A 361 7.32 -7.75 10.53
C ARG A 361 7.98 -7.55 11.90
N ALA A 362 9.27 -7.22 11.91
CA ALA A 362 9.99 -6.95 13.14
C ALA A 362 9.51 -5.65 13.82
N ASP A 363 9.27 -4.60 13.05
CA ASP A 363 8.78 -3.30 13.52
C ASP A 363 7.42 -3.45 14.20
N VAL A 364 6.44 -4.08 13.54
CA VAL A 364 5.11 -4.22 14.12
C VAL A 364 5.12 -5.07 15.40
N MET A 365 5.99 -6.08 15.49
CA MET A 365 6.18 -6.83 16.73
C MET A 365 6.74 -5.95 17.85
N ARG A 366 7.75 -5.11 17.58
CA ARG A 366 8.29 -4.17 18.58
C ARG A 366 7.23 -3.19 19.07
N ARG A 367 6.43 -2.61 18.15
CA ARG A 367 5.36 -1.67 18.52
C ARG A 367 4.23 -2.34 19.29
N MET A 368 3.88 -3.57 18.96
CA MET A 368 2.93 -4.37 19.74
C MET A 368 3.42 -4.57 21.17
N GLN A 369 4.69 -4.95 21.35
CA GLN A 369 5.28 -5.11 22.68
C GLN A 369 5.29 -3.80 23.47
N ALA A 370 5.67 -2.68 22.83
CA ALA A 370 5.64 -1.37 23.46
C ALA A 370 4.21 -0.93 23.84
N PHE A 371 3.22 -1.21 22.99
CA PHE A 371 1.83 -0.89 23.27
C PHE A 371 1.29 -1.66 24.48
N LEU A 372 1.59 -2.96 24.56
CA LEU A 372 1.14 -3.82 25.66
C LEU A 372 1.85 -3.53 26.99
N ALA A 373 2.96 -2.80 26.97
CA ALA A 373 3.71 -2.39 28.16
C ALA A 373 3.25 -1.03 28.73
N ARG A 374 2.34 -0.32 28.05
CA ARG A 374 1.70 0.91 28.55
C ARG A 374 0.65 0.58 29.60
#